data_AF-A0A7R9QMU4-F1
#
_entry.id   AF-A0A7R9QMU4-F1
#
_cell.length_a   1.000
_cell.length_b   1.000
_cell.length_c   1.000
_cell.angle_alpha   90.00
_cell.angle_beta   90.00
_cell.angle_gamma   90.00
#
_symmetry.space_group_name_H-M   'P 1'
#
loop_
_entity.id
_entity.type
_entity.pdbx_description
1 polymer ?
#
loop_
_entity_poly.entity_id
_entity_poly.type
_entity_poly.pdbx_seq_one_letter_code
_entity_poly.pdbx_strand_id
1 'polypeptide(L)'
;PLDLRTSGKDLVPNHLTYCIYNHCAIWDNQPELWPRSIRANGHLLLNNEKMSKSTGNFLTLSEAIEKYSADGVRFALADSGDGIDDANFTEKQADNGLLKLYNFIDFSKEMIANLDSLRSGSTNSFDDRVFENAINRGISQTEAHYKVMNFKEGLRTGFFEFQDARDKYRELSQSVGMHKDLVLKFIECQAI
;
A
#
# COMPACT_ATOMS: atom_id res chain seq x y z
N PRO A 1 -7.19 -25.47 -8.45
CA PRO A 1 -8.36 -24.66 -8.05
C PRO A 1 -8.05 -23.17 -8.20
N LEU A 2 -9.07 -22.32 -8.27
CA LEU A 2 -8.92 -20.87 -8.23
C LEU A 2 -8.62 -20.42 -6.78
N ASP A 3 -7.40 -19.95 -6.51
CA ASP A 3 -7.02 -19.54 -5.16
C ASP A 3 -7.80 -18.31 -4.67
N LEU A 4 -7.94 -17.30 -5.53
CA LEU A 4 -8.65 -16.04 -5.21
C LEU A 4 -9.40 -15.48 -6.42
N ARG A 5 -10.65 -15.07 -6.20
CA ARG A 5 -11.47 -14.26 -7.13
C ARG A 5 -11.82 -12.92 -6.49
N THR A 6 -11.36 -11.80 -7.06
CA THR A 6 -11.76 -10.45 -6.62
C THR A 6 -12.85 -9.87 -7.51
N SER A 7 -13.81 -9.13 -6.94
CA SER A 7 -14.91 -8.53 -7.70
C SER A 7 -15.64 -7.44 -6.93
N GLY A 8 -16.39 -6.58 -7.63
CA GLY A 8 -17.41 -5.73 -7.01
C GLY A 8 -18.53 -6.55 -6.36
N LYS A 9 -19.11 -6.00 -5.29
CA LYS A 9 -20.21 -6.60 -4.51
C LYS A 9 -21.49 -6.85 -5.31
N ASP A 10 -21.69 -6.12 -6.39
CA ASP A 10 -22.81 -6.26 -7.32
C ASP A 10 -22.86 -7.63 -8.01
N LEU A 11 -21.72 -8.31 -8.14
CA LEU A 11 -21.63 -9.64 -8.77
C LEU A 11 -21.87 -10.81 -7.79
N VAL A 12 -21.97 -10.54 -6.48
CA VAL A 12 -22.24 -11.56 -5.46
C VAL A 12 -23.55 -12.31 -5.74
N PRO A 13 -24.72 -11.65 -5.91
CA PRO A 13 -26.00 -12.34 -6.10
C PRO A 13 -26.17 -13.01 -7.46
N ASN A 14 -25.20 -12.88 -8.38
CA ASN A 14 -25.30 -13.42 -9.75
C ASN A 14 -24.01 -14.17 -10.14
N HIS A 15 -23.10 -13.55 -10.89
CA HIS A 15 -21.91 -14.15 -11.49
C HIS A 15 -21.06 -14.95 -10.50
N LEU A 16 -20.82 -14.43 -9.29
CA LEU A 16 -20.03 -15.15 -8.28
C LEU A 16 -20.78 -16.37 -7.73
N THR A 17 -22.10 -16.25 -7.57
CA THR A 17 -22.95 -17.39 -7.20
C THR A 17 -22.95 -18.45 -8.31
N TYR A 18 -23.12 -18.05 -9.58
CA TYR A 18 -23.06 -18.96 -10.73
C TYR A 18 -21.68 -19.58 -10.90
N CYS A 19 -20.60 -18.84 -10.59
CA CYS A 19 -19.24 -19.36 -10.60
C CYS A 19 -19.13 -20.59 -9.69
N ILE A 20 -19.65 -20.51 -8.47
CA ILE A 20 -19.65 -21.64 -7.51
C ILE A 20 -20.48 -22.79 -8.06
N TYR A 21 -21.74 -22.54 -8.46
CA TYR A 21 -22.62 -23.60 -9.00
C TYR A 21 -21.99 -24.34 -10.18
N ASN A 22 -21.42 -23.61 -11.14
CA ASN A 22 -20.81 -24.23 -12.32
C ASN A 22 -19.56 -25.03 -11.95
N HIS A 23 -18.71 -24.54 -11.03
CA HIS A 23 -17.54 -25.32 -10.59
C HIS A 23 -17.96 -26.61 -9.88
N CYS A 24 -18.94 -26.55 -8.97
CA CYS A 24 -19.44 -27.73 -8.28
C CYS A 24 -20.13 -28.73 -9.23
N ALA A 25 -20.74 -28.25 -10.33
CA ALA A 25 -21.37 -29.13 -11.32
C ALA A 25 -20.36 -29.79 -12.27
N ILE A 26 -19.31 -29.08 -12.68
CA ILE A 26 -18.28 -29.60 -13.60
C ILE A 26 -17.30 -30.53 -12.87
N TRP A 27 -16.94 -30.19 -11.64
CA TRP A 27 -15.99 -30.92 -10.80
C TRP A 27 -16.69 -31.50 -9.57
N ASP A 28 -17.83 -32.16 -9.78
CA ASP A 28 -18.69 -32.71 -8.72
C ASP A 28 -17.97 -33.69 -7.78
N ASN A 29 -17.05 -34.47 -8.33
CA ASN A 29 -16.24 -35.47 -7.61
C ASN A 29 -14.82 -34.98 -7.29
N GLN A 30 -14.52 -33.70 -7.56
CA GLN A 30 -13.19 -33.11 -7.36
C GLN A 30 -13.25 -31.77 -6.59
N PRO A 31 -13.65 -31.77 -5.30
CA PRO A 31 -13.76 -30.55 -4.50
C PRO A 31 -12.46 -29.75 -4.40
N GLU A 32 -11.32 -30.41 -4.57
CA GLU A 32 -10.00 -29.77 -4.63
C GLU A 32 -9.83 -28.82 -5.83
N LEU A 33 -10.72 -28.88 -6.82
CA LEU A 33 -10.74 -27.98 -7.98
C LEU A 33 -11.71 -26.80 -7.82
N TRP A 34 -12.54 -26.78 -6.76
CA TRP A 34 -13.48 -25.69 -6.49
C TRP A 34 -12.75 -24.38 -6.10
N PRO A 35 -13.38 -23.19 -6.30
CA PRO A 35 -12.80 -21.93 -5.88
C PRO A 35 -12.53 -21.89 -4.37
N ARG A 36 -11.33 -21.45 -3.97
CA ARG A 36 -10.89 -21.45 -2.57
C ARG A 36 -11.31 -20.18 -1.81
N SER A 37 -11.30 -19.03 -2.49
CA SER A 37 -11.67 -17.75 -1.87
C SER A 37 -12.24 -16.75 -2.87
N ILE A 38 -13.13 -15.88 -2.36
CA ILE A 38 -13.72 -14.77 -3.10
C ILE A 38 -13.65 -13.52 -2.22
N ARG A 39 -13.12 -12.41 -2.73
CA ARG A 39 -13.09 -11.11 -2.06
C ARG A 39 -13.95 -10.11 -2.82
N ALA A 40 -15.01 -9.66 -2.17
CA ALA A 40 -15.89 -8.62 -2.71
C ALA A 40 -15.49 -7.24 -2.18
N ASN A 41 -15.40 -6.24 -3.06
CA ASN A 41 -15.19 -4.84 -2.71
C ASN A 41 -16.42 -3.98 -3.05
N GLY A 42 -16.54 -2.80 -2.42
CA GLY A 42 -17.55 -1.82 -2.77
C GLY A 42 -17.32 -1.19 -4.15
N HIS A 43 -18.27 -0.37 -4.59
CA HIS A 43 -18.08 0.41 -5.81
C HIS A 43 -17.07 1.53 -5.55
N LEU A 44 -16.40 1.98 -6.61
CA LEU A 44 -15.47 3.09 -6.52
C LEU A 44 -16.21 4.41 -6.67
N LEU A 45 -16.05 5.30 -5.70
CA LEU A 45 -16.38 6.71 -5.75
C LEU A 45 -15.17 7.50 -6.25
N LEU A 46 -15.42 8.65 -6.86
CA LEU A 46 -14.42 9.63 -7.24
C LEU A 46 -14.71 10.93 -6.49
N ASN A 47 -13.78 11.36 -5.63
CA ASN A 47 -13.91 12.55 -4.78
C ASN A 47 -15.19 12.54 -3.91
N ASN A 48 -15.54 11.39 -3.33
CA ASN A 48 -16.77 11.12 -2.56
C ASN A 48 -18.08 11.15 -3.37
N GLU A 49 -18.01 11.27 -4.69
CA GLU A 49 -19.19 11.29 -5.55
C GLU A 49 -19.24 10.05 -6.45
N LYS A 50 -20.44 9.68 -6.89
CA LYS A 50 -20.60 8.61 -7.88
C LYS A 50 -19.95 9.02 -9.19
N MET A 51 -19.17 8.12 -9.77
CA MET A 51 -18.60 8.34 -11.08
C MET A 51 -19.70 8.39 -12.15
N SER A 52 -19.80 9.50 -12.86
CA SER A 52 -20.75 9.68 -13.95
C SER A 52 -20.19 10.60 -15.03
N LYS A 53 -20.27 10.16 -16.29
CA LYS A 53 -19.89 11.00 -17.44
C LYS A 53 -20.77 12.25 -17.56
N SER A 54 -22.04 12.16 -17.16
CA SER A 54 -22.98 13.28 -17.30
C SER A 54 -22.76 14.42 -16.30
N THR A 55 -22.18 14.13 -15.13
CA THR A 55 -21.84 15.14 -14.12
C THR A 55 -20.44 15.72 -14.31
N GLY A 56 -19.67 15.19 -15.27
CA GLY A 56 -18.25 15.51 -15.46
C GLY A 56 -17.32 14.85 -14.43
N ASN A 57 -17.86 14.15 -13.41
CA ASN A 57 -17.08 13.43 -12.41
C ASN A 57 -16.78 12.00 -12.90
N PHE A 58 -15.89 11.88 -13.88
CA PHE A 58 -15.50 10.60 -14.46
C PHE A 58 -14.04 10.64 -14.86
N LEU A 59 -13.32 9.55 -14.60
CA LEU A 59 -11.92 9.41 -14.95
C LEU A 59 -11.69 8.01 -15.52
N THR A 60 -11.21 7.93 -16.75
CA THR A 60 -10.74 6.65 -17.31
C THR A 60 -9.38 6.29 -16.72
N LEU A 61 -9.01 5.01 -16.80
CA LEU A 61 -7.68 4.56 -16.37
C LEU A 61 -6.55 5.31 -17.08
N SER A 62 -6.67 5.52 -18.39
CA SER A 62 -5.66 6.22 -19.18
C SER A 62 -5.50 7.68 -18.75
N GLU A 63 -6.62 8.40 -18.55
CA GLU A 63 -6.60 9.79 -18.06
C GLU A 63 -6.01 9.86 -16.65
N ALA A 64 -6.35 8.91 -15.77
CA ALA A 64 -5.81 8.85 -14.42
C ALA A 64 -4.28 8.66 -14.42
N ILE A 65 -3.78 7.74 -15.26
CA ILE A 65 -2.34 7.47 -15.39
C ILE A 65 -1.61 8.65 -16.00
N GLU A 66 -2.18 9.30 -17.02
CA GLU A 66 -1.59 10.48 -17.64
C GLU A 66 -1.49 11.65 -16.64
N LYS A 67 -2.50 11.81 -15.78
CA LYS A 67 -2.56 12.90 -14.80
C LYS A 67 -1.69 12.66 -13.56
N TYR A 68 -1.63 11.42 -13.06
CA TYR A 68 -1.04 11.11 -11.76
C TYR A 68 0.10 10.09 -11.78
N SER A 69 0.52 9.62 -12.96
CA SER A 69 1.37 8.43 -13.16
C SER A 69 0.72 7.12 -12.70
N ALA A 70 1.24 5.99 -13.17
CA ALA A 70 0.77 4.68 -12.73
C ALA A 70 0.97 4.48 -11.20
N ASP A 71 2.07 4.95 -10.64
CA ASP A 71 2.39 4.78 -9.22
C ASP A 71 1.50 5.66 -8.33
N GLY A 72 1.27 6.92 -8.71
CA GLY A 72 0.35 7.81 -7.98
C GLY A 72 -1.09 7.28 -7.97
N VAL A 73 -1.57 6.75 -9.11
CA VAL A 73 -2.89 6.10 -9.19
C VAL A 73 -2.95 4.86 -8.30
N ARG A 74 -1.95 3.97 -8.36
CA ARG A 74 -1.91 2.75 -7.54
C ARG A 74 -1.82 3.06 -6.05
N PHE A 75 -1.08 4.10 -5.67
CA PHE A 75 -0.97 4.59 -4.30
C PHE A 75 -2.33 5.04 -3.77
N ALA A 76 -3.05 5.88 -4.52
CA ALA A 76 -4.39 6.34 -4.14
C ALA A 76 -5.43 5.20 -4.13
N LEU A 77 -5.33 4.23 -5.05
CA LEU A 77 -6.21 3.06 -5.07
C LEU A 77 -5.97 2.15 -3.86
N ALA A 78 -4.72 1.95 -3.42
CA ALA A 78 -4.43 1.20 -2.21
C ALA A 78 -5.04 1.85 -0.96
N ASP A 79 -5.11 3.19 -0.91
CA ASP A 79 -5.72 3.95 0.20
C ASP A 79 -7.26 4.04 0.13
N SER A 80 -7.86 3.64 -1.01
CA SER A 80 -9.27 3.92 -1.31
C SER A 80 -10.27 3.14 -0.45
N GLY A 81 -9.90 1.94 0.02
CA GLY A 81 -10.73 1.11 0.90
C GLY A 81 -10.50 -0.39 0.73
N ASP A 82 -10.59 -1.13 1.85
CA ASP A 82 -10.34 -2.58 1.89
C ASP A 82 -11.59 -3.45 2.05
N GLY A 83 -12.75 -2.83 2.28
CA GLY A 83 -13.98 -3.51 2.66
C GLY A 83 -15.03 -3.62 1.54
N ILE A 84 -16.23 -4.01 1.95
CA ILE A 84 -17.41 -4.11 1.08
C ILE A 84 -18.16 -2.77 0.93
N ASP A 85 -17.88 -1.82 1.82
CA ASP A 85 -18.32 -0.44 1.68
C ASP A 85 -17.66 0.20 0.46
N ASP A 86 -18.31 1.22 -0.08
CA ASP A 86 -17.81 1.89 -1.28
C ASP A 86 -16.43 2.51 -1.01
N ALA A 87 -15.47 2.17 -1.86
CA ALA A 87 -14.12 2.71 -1.82
C ALA A 87 -14.13 4.11 -2.44
N ASN A 88 -13.19 4.96 -2.03
CA ASN A 88 -13.13 6.32 -2.53
C ASN A 88 -11.75 6.66 -3.09
N PHE A 89 -11.66 6.85 -4.39
CA PHE A 89 -10.50 7.44 -5.02
C PHE A 89 -10.59 8.96 -4.89
N THR A 90 -9.58 9.60 -4.30
CA THR A 90 -9.49 11.07 -4.31
C THR A 90 -8.27 11.50 -5.08
N GLU A 91 -8.47 12.42 -6.01
CA GLU A 91 -7.39 13.00 -6.83
C GLU A 91 -6.30 13.64 -5.96
N LYS A 92 -6.73 14.29 -4.86
CA LYS A 92 -5.83 14.84 -3.84
C LYS A 92 -4.87 13.79 -3.27
N GLN A 93 -5.34 12.56 -3.05
CA GLN A 93 -4.50 11.50 -2.52
C GLN A 93 -3.53 10.95 -3.55
N ALA A 94 -3.90 10.96 -4.84
CA ALA A 94 -2.99 10.60 -5.93
C ALA A 94 -1.84 11.62 -6.03
N ASP A 95 -2.14 12.92 -5.99
CA ASP A 95 -1.14 14.00 -5.96
C ASP A 95 -0.22 13.89 -4.73
N ASN A 96 -0.80 13.73 -3.54
CA ASN A 96 -0.04 13.58 -2.30
C ASN A 96 0.86 12.34 -2.31
N GLY A 97 0.36 11.22 -2.83
CA GLY A 97 1.10 9.99 -2.99
C GLY A 97 2.31 10.18 -3.89
N LEU A 98 2.11 10.81 -5.05
CA LEU A 98 3.19 11.11 -6.00
C LEU A 98 4.28 12.00 -5.36
N LEU A 99 3.88 13.06 -4.65
CA LEU A 99 4.82 13.93 -3.95
C LEU A 99 5.63 13.18 -2.89
N LYS A 100 4.97 12.29 -2.11
CA LYS A 100 5.66 11.48 -1.10
C LYS A 100 6.63 10.47 -1.72
N LEU A 101 6.27 9.84 -2.84
CA LEU A 101 7.15 8.93 -3.57
C LEU A 101 8.37 9.68 -4.11
N TYR A 102 8.16 10.86 -4.71
CA TYR A 102 9.25 11.72 -5.19
C TYR A 102 10.20 12.10 -4.04
N ASN A 103 9.66 12.56 -2.90
CA ASN A 103 10.46 12.92 -1.74
C ASN A 103 11.23 11.73 -1.16
N PHE A 104 10.65 10.53 -1.18
CA PHE A 104 11.34 9.32 -0.73
C PHE A 104 12.51 8.95 -1.66
N ILE A 105 12.33 9.07 -2.98
CA ILE A 105 13.40 8.86 -3.96
C ILE A 105 14.54 9.87 -3.75
N ASP A 106 14.20 11.16 -3.60
CA ASP A 106 15.19 12.21 -3.39
C ASP A 106 15.94 12.02 -2.06
N PHE A 107 15.22 11.71 -0.98
CA PHE A 107 15.84 11.33 0.29
C PHE A 107 16.81 10.16 0.12
N SER A 108 16.41 9.11 -0.59
CA SER A 108 17.25 7.92 -0.78
C SER A 108 18.52 8.25 -1.57
N LYS A 109 18.40 9.04 -2.64
CA LYS A 109 19.55 9.53 -3.42
C LYS A 109 20.48 10.38 -2.58
N GLU A 110 19.95 11.31 -1.79
CA GLU A 110 20.72 12.18 -0.91
C GLU A 110 21.50 11.37 0.14
N MET A 111 20.85 10.40 0.79
CA MET A 111 21.49 9.56 1.81
C MET A 111 22.58 8.67 1.21
N ILE A 112 22.35 8.11 0.01
CA ILE A 112 23.35 7.30 -0.70
C ILE A 112 24.54 8.16 -1.12
N ALA A 113 24.30 9.36 -1.66
CA ALA A 113 25.37 10.28 -2.09
C ALA A 113 26.24 10.76 -0.91
N ASN A 114 25.65 10.89 0.28
CA ASN A 114 26.32 11.40 1.48
C ASN A 114 26.59 10.28 2.51
N LEU A 115 26.62 9.01 2.10
CA LEU A 115 26.70 7.87 3.02
C LEU A 115 27.91 7.93 3.97
N ASP A 116 29.05 8.41 3.48
CA ASP A 116 30.30 8.55 4.26
C ASP A 116 30.23 9.65 5.31
N SER A 117 29.28 10.58 5.20
CA SER A 117 29.05 11.64 6.19
C SER A 117 28.16 11.19 7.36
N LEU A 118 27.49 10.04 7.20
CA LEU A 118 26.66 9.47 8.25
C LEU A 118 27.50 8.80 9.33
N ARG A 119 26.94 8.72 10.54
CA ARG A 119 27.60 8.07 11.66
C ARG A 119 27.80 6.59 11.36
N SER A 120 28.96 6.08 11.75
CA SER A 120 29.34 4.68 11.66
C SER A 120 29.81 4.14 13.02
N GLY A 121 30.00 2.83 13.13
CA GLY A 121 30.38 2.15 14.37
C GLY A 121 29.20 1.42 14.99
N SER A 122 29.05 1.48 16.31
CA SER A 122 27.99 0.75 17.02
C SER A 122 26.66 1.50 17.02
N THR A 123 25.56 0.80 16.69
CA THR A 123 24.16 1.27 16.76
C THR A 123 23.57 1.22 18.18
N ASN A 124 24.30 1.74 19.17
CA ASN A 124 23.96 1.56 20.59
C ASN A 124 23.23 2.74 21.23
N SER A 125 22.95 3.82 20.48
CA SER A 125 22.20 4.95 21.04
C SER A 125 20.75 4.55 21.35
N PHE A 126 20.11 5.31 22.24
CA PHE A 126 18.69 5.09 22.52
C PHE A 126 17.84 5.26 21.25
N ASP A 127 18.12 6.30 20.46
CA ASP A 127 17.37 6.61 19.24
C ASP A 127 17.56 5.55 18.15
N ASP A 128 18.77 5.00 18.02
CA ASP A 128 19.07 3.90 17.10
C ASP A 128 18.22 2.67 17.41
N ARG A 129 18.15 2.29 18.68
CA ARG A 129 17.38 1.12 19.14
C ARG A 129 15.88 1.33 18.98
N VAL A 130 15.39 2.55 19.23
CA VAL A 130 13.99 2.90 19.02
C VAL A 130 13.63 2.82 17.55
N PHE A 131 14.48 3.37 16.67
CA PHE A 131 14.22 3.37 15.23
C PHE A 131 14.30 1.97 14.63
N GLU A 132 15.30 1.17 15.00
CA GLU A 132 15.41 -0.20 14.53
C GLU A 132 14.18 -1.04 14.95
N ASN A 133 13.71 -0.87 16.18
CA ASN A 133 12.50 -1.55 16.63
C ASN A 133 11.26 -1.05 15.87
N ALA A 134 11.17 0.24 15.56
CA ALA A 134 10.09 0.79 14.76
C ALA A 134 10.06 0.19 13.34
N ILE A 135 11.22 0.02 12.69
CA ILE A 135 11.37 -0.68 11.40
C ILE A 135 10.84 -2.11 11.52
N ASN A 136 11.34 -2.88 12.49
CA ASN A 136 10.93 -4.29 12.66
C ASN A 136 9.43 -4.43 12.94
N ARG A 137 8.87 -3.52 13.75
CA ARG A 137 7.43 -3.49 14.04
C ARG A 137 6.61 -3.17 12.80
N GLY A 138 7.01 -2.15 12.03
CA GLY A 138 6.33 -1.79 10.80
C GLY A 138 6.29 -2.96 9.81
N ILE A 139 7.43 -3.63 9.58
CA ILE A 139 7.50 -4.83 8.73
C ILE A 139 6.49 -5.89 9.18
N SER A 140 6.48 -6.22 10.46
CA SER A 140 5.57 -7.26 11.00
C SER A 140 4.10 -6.88 10.86
N GLN A 141 3.74 -5.62 11.11
CA GLN A 141 2.37 -5.12 10.98
C GLN A 141 1.92 -5.08 9.51
N THR A 142 2.77 -4.58 8.63
CA THR A 142 2.50 -4.52 7.19
C THR A 142 2.34 -5.91 6.59
N GLU A 143 3.18 -6.87 6.96
CA GLU A 143 3.04 -8.27 6.55
C GLU A 143 1.68 -8.85 7.01
N ALA A 144 1.27 -8.59 8.25
CA ALA A 144 -0.01 -9.04 8.78
C ALA A 144 -1.20 -8.46 7.98
N HIS A 145 -1.13 -7.19 7.59
CA HIS A 145 -2.15 -6.56 6.77
C HIS A 145 -2.20 -7.11 5.34
N TYR A 146 -1.06 -7.34 4.70
CA TYR A 146 -1.01 -7.95 3.37
C TYR A 146 -1.55 -9.39 3.37
N LYS A 147 -1.27 -10.19 4.41
CA LYS A 147 -1.80 -11.56 4.54
C LYS A 147 -3.33 -11.63 4.53
N VAL A 148 -4.00 -10.59 5.02
CA VAL A 148 -5.47 -10.49 5.04
C VAL A 148 -6.03 -9.55 3.96
N MET A 149 -5.18 -9.11 3.03
CA MET A 149 -5.54 -8.20 1.92
C MET A 149 -6.12 -6.86 2.37
N ASN A 150 -5.65 -6.32 3.50
CA ASN A 150 -5.97 -4.96 3.93
C ASN A 150 -4.89 -4.00 3.39
N PHE A 151 -5.03 -3.59 2.13
CA PHE A 151 -4.04 -2.80 1.42
C PHE A 151 -3.95 -1.36 1.92
N LYS A 152 -5.06 -0.77 2.38
CA LYS A 152 -5.06 0.55 3.01
C LYS A 152 -4.27 0.54 4.32
N GLU A 153 -4.50 -0.46 5.16
CA GLU A 153 -3.76 -0.61 6.41
C GLU A 153 -2.30 -1.01 6.17
N GLY A 154 -2.05 -1.81 5.14
CA GLY A 154 -0.70 -2.10 4.66
C GLY A 154 0.05 -0.84 4.25
N LEU A 155 -0.60 0.06 3.51
CA LEU A 155 -0.04 1.36 3.12
C LEU A 155 0.18 2.28 4.33
N ARG A 156 -0.77 2.32 5.28
CA ARG A 156 -0.62 3.08 6.54
C ARG A 156 0.63 2.67 7.31
N THR A 157 0.76 1.39 7.59
CA THR A 157 1.86 0.86 8.41
C THR A 157 3.19 0.80 7.66
N GLY A 158 3.16 0.41 6.38
CA GLY A 158 4.33 0.12 5.57
C GLY A 158 4.90 1.33 4.83
N PHE A 159 4.15 2.42 4.73
CA PHE A 159 4.62 3.64 4.09
C PHE A 159 4.45 4.85 5.01
N PHE A 160 3.23 5.22 5.40
CA PHE A 160 3.03 6.46 6.17
C PHE A 160 3.73 6.44 7.53
N GLU A 161 3.45 5.46 8.37
CA GLU A 161 4.06 5.33 9.70
C GLU A 161 5.55 5.00 9.61
N PHE A 162 5.96 4.31 8.54
CA PHE A 162 7.36 4.01 8.27
C PHE A 162 8.17 5.29 7.98
N GLN A 163 7.65 6.19 7.15
CA GLN A 163 8.22 7.51 6.89
C GLN A 163 8.23 8.37 8.17
N ASP A 164 7.15 8.35 8.95
CA ASP A 164 7.07 9.09 10.22
C ASP A 164 8.14 8.61 11.22
N ALA A 165 8.39 7.30 11.28
CA ALA A 165 9.45 6.73 12.12
C ALA A 165 10.85 7.22 11.69
N ARG A 166 11.11 7.28 10.38
CA ARG A 166 12.35 7.87 9.84
C ARG A 166 12.48 9.35 10.20
N ASP A 167 11.42 10.13 9.99
CA ASP A 167 11.46 11.57 10.26
C ASP A 167 11.72 11.86 11.74
N LYS A 168 11.09 11.09 12.62
CA LYS A 168 11.35 11.16 14.06
C LYS A 168 12.78 10.78 14.41
N TYR A 169 13.33 9.72 13.80
CA TYR A 169 14.72 9.33 14.02
C TYR A 169 15.71 10.42 13.56
N ARG A 170 15.45 11.04 12.41
CA ARG A 170 16.23 12.17 11.89
C ARG A 170 16.21 13.35 12.84
N GLU A 171 15.04 13.69 13.40
CA GLU A 171 14.89 14.80 14.35
C GLU A 171 15.64 14.53 15.67
N LEU A 172 15.47 13.34 16.25
CA LEU A 172 16.10 12.97 17.51
C LEU A 172 17.63 12.84 17.38
N SER A 173 18.11 12.44 16.19
CA SER A 173 19.54 12.24 15.94
C SER A 173 20.27 13.49 15.46
N GLN A 174 19.68 14.69 15.47
CA GLN A 174 20.30 15.89 14.92
C GLN A 174 21.68 16.22 15.52
N SER A 175 21.89 15.94 16.80
CA SER A 175 23.14 16.26 17.50
C SER A 175 24.28 15.29 17.19
N VAL A 176 23.98 14.04 16.85
CA VAL A 176 24.96 12.94 16.68
C VAL A 176 24.98 12.36 15.26
N GLY A 177 24.02 12.74 14.42
CA GLY A 177 23.80 12.18 13.10
C GLY A 177 23.10 10.82 13.09
N MET A 178 22.38 10.56 12.01
CA MET A 178 21.80 9.25 11.72
C MET A 178 22.88 8.20 11.44
N HIS A 179 22.62 6.94 11.79
CA HIS A 179 23.52 5.83 11.54
C HIS A 179 23.35 5.27 10.13
N LYS A 180 24.47 5.11 9.40
CA LYS A 180 24.45 4.67 8.00
C LYS A 180 23.73 3.33 7.79
N ASP A 181 23.97 2.34 8.65
CA ASP A 181 23.40 0.99 8.47
C ASP A 181 21.88 0.99 8.73
N LEU A 182 21.39 1.84 9.64
CA LEU A 182 19.95 1.97 9.89
C LEU A 182 19.23 2.73 8.78
N VAL A 183 19.89 3.75 8.22
CA VAL A 183 19.37 4.47 7.04
C VAL A 183 19.27 3.53 5.84
N LEU A 184 20.30 2.73 5.58
CA LEU A 184 20.28 1.73 4.50
C LEU A 184 19.20 0.66 4.73
N LYS A 185 19.10 0.10 5.95
CA LYS A 185 18.05 -0.85 6.32
C LYS A 185 16.67 -0.26 6.09
N PHE A 186 16.44 1.00 6.49
CA PHE A 186 15.17 1.67 6.24
C PHE A 186 14.87 1.80 4.75
N ILE A 187 15.81 2.27 3.94
CA ILE A 187 15.63 2.43 2.48
C ILE A 187 15.30 1.08 1.83
N GLU A 188 16.05 0.03 2.18
CA GLU A 188 15.81 -1.32 1.67
C GLU A 188 14.44 -1.84 2.06
N CYS A 189 14.08 -1.80 3.35
CA CYS A 189 12.79 -2.30 3.82
C CYS A 189 11.60 -1.48 3.31
N GLN A 190 11.77 -0.17 3.08
CA GLN A 190 10.69 0.68 2.56
C GLN A 190 10.43 0.45 1.07
N ALA A 191 11.44 0.03 0.31
CA ALA A 191 11.36 -0.15 -1.13
C ALA A 191 10.81 -1.52 -1.58
N ILE A 192 10.73 -2.49 -0.66
CA ILE A 192 10.21 -3.85 -0.89
C ILE A 192 8.71 -3.89 -0.60
#